data_AF-A0A2M7GZH7-F1
#
_entry.id   AF-A0A2M7GZH7-F1
#
_cell.length_a   1.000
_cell.length_b   1.000
_cell.length_c   1.000
_cell.angle_alpha   90.00
_cell.angle_beta   90.00
_cell.angle_gamma   90.00
#
_symmetry.space_group_name_H-M   'P 1'
#
loop_
_entity.id
_entity.type
_entity.pdbx_description
1 polymer ?
#
loop_
_entity_poly.entity_id
_entity_poly.type
_entity_poly.pdbx_seq_one_letter_code
_entity_poly.pdbx_strand_id
1 'polypeptide(L)' 'EATESLIRDDLETALSNCSAVEELEEKADDQKRELLGILFATDLAAPQLLLFQIIEAVENVSDRIEDAADLLRILVVKSK' A
#
# COMPACT_ATOMS: atom_id res chain seq x y z
N GLU A 1 3.93 7.34 -13.46
CA GLU A 1 4.81 6.22 -13.86
C GLU A 1 4.03 5.00 -14.35
N ALA A 2 3.44 4.12 -13.53
CA ALA A 2 2.73 2.91 -14.01
C ALA A 2 1.61 3.19 -15.04
N THR A 3 0.73 4.15 -14.74
CA THR A 3 -0.35 4.57 -15.65
C THR A 3 0.18 5.17 -16.96
N GLU A 4 1.29 5.90 -16.90
CA GLU A 4 1.91 6.52 -18.07
C GLU A 4 2.57 5.47 -18.97
N SER A 5 3.22 4.46 -18.38
CA SER A 5 3.78 3.32 -19.11
C SER A 5 2.69 2.52 -19.84
N LEU A 6 1.56 2.27 -19.18
CA LEU A 6 0.40 1.62 -19.83
C LEU A 6 -0.12 2.43 -21.02
N ILE A 7 -0.24 3.76 -20.90
CA ILE A 7 -0.67 4.64 -22.00
C ILE A 7 0.33 4.61 -23.18
N ARG A 8 1.61 4.35 -22.91
CA ARG A 8 2.68 4.27 -23.91
C ARG A 8 2.92 2.85 -24.45
N ASP A 9 2.05 1.90 -24.11
CA ASP A 9 2.17 0.47 -24.47
C ASP A 9 3.45 -0.20 -23.94
N ASP A 10 4.06 0.38 -22.90
CA ASP A 10 5.22 -0.18 -22.20
C ASP A 10 4.74 -1.07 -21.04
N LEU A 11 4.25 -2.26 -21.40
CA LEU A 11 3.61 -3.19 -20.48
C LEU A 11 4.60 -3.77 -19.45
N GLU A 12 5.88 -3.93 -19.81
CA GLU A 12 6.91 -4.45 -18.90
C GLU A 12 7.22 -3.45 -17.79
N THR A 13 7.45 -2.18 -18.14
CA THR A 13 7.65 -1.12 -17.15
C THR A 13 6.39 -0.91 -16.29
N ALA A 14 5.19 -1.01 -16.87
CA ALA A 14 3.95 -0.93 -16.10
C ALA A 14 3.87 -2.03 -15.03
N LEU A 15 4.19 -3.29 -15.37
CA LEU A 15 4.23 -4.40 -14.40
C LEU A 15 5.32 -4.22 -13.35
N SER A 16 6.52 -3.77 -13.76
CA SER A 16 7.62 -3.50 -12.81
C SER A 16 7.22 -2.44 -11.79
N ASN A 17 6.52 -1.38 -12.22
CA ASN A 17 6.04 -0.35 -11.33
C ASN A 17 4.92 -0.85 -10.40
N CYS A 18 4.05 -1.74 -10.87
CA CYS A 18 3.02 -2.35 -10.00
C CYS A 18 3.68 -3.23 -8.92
N SER A 19 4.69 -4.03 -9.27
CA SER A 19 5.43 -4.82 -8.26
C SER A 19 6.17 -3.94 -7.26
N ALA A 20 6.69 -2.79 -7.67
CA ALA A 20 7.32 -1.86 -6.75
C ALA A 20 6.31 -1.24 -5.76
N VAL A 21 5.04 -1.05 -6.17
CA VAL A 21 3.97 -0.60 -5.27
C VAL A 21 3.62 -1.69 -4.26
N GLU A 22 3.45 -2.93 -4.71
CA GLU A 22 3.21 -4.12 -3.86
C GLU A 22 4.31 -4.25 -2.79
N GLU A 23 5.59 -4.16 -3.17
CA GLU A 23 6.71 -4.17 -2.22
C GLU A 23 6.74 -3.01 -1.22
N LEU A 24 6.10 -1.88 -1.54
CA LEU A 24 6.00 -0.73 -0.64
C LEU A 24 4.81 -0.87 0.32
N GLU A 25 3.69 -1.41 -0.17
CA GLU A 25 2.54 -1.76 0.65
C GLU A 25 2.94 -2.81 1.71
N GLU A 26 3.62 -3.90 1.32
CA GLU A 26 4.05 -4.93 2.27
C GLU A 26 4.92 -4.36 3.40
N LYS A 27 5.78 -3.38 3.09
CA LYS A 27 6.59 -2.66 4.09
C LYS A 27 5.74 -1.77 4.99
N ALA A 28 4.71 -1.11 4.48
CA ALA A 28 3.78 -0.31 5.27
C ALA A 28 2.99 -1.19 6.23
N ASP A 29 2.61 -2.37 5.76
CA ASP A 29 1.86 -3.39 6.49
C ASP A 29 2.70 -3.98 7.65
N ASP A 30 3.99 -4.23 7.42
CA ASP A 30 4.95 -4.58 8.47
C ASP A 30 5.13 -3.48 9.52
N GLN A 31 5.21 -2.21 9.09
CA GLN A 31 5.28 -1.07 10.01
C GLN A 31 4.01 -0.92 10.84
N LYS A 32 2.83 -1.17 10.27
CA LYS A 32 1.56 -1.23 11.02
C LYS A 32 1.63 -2.29 12.12
N ARG A 33 2.08 -3.51 11.79
CA ARG A 33 2.23 -4.60 12.77
C ARG A 33 3.16 -4.21 13.93
N GLU A 34 4.30 -3.60 13.62
CA GLU A 34 5.25 -3.12 14.62
C GLU A 34 4.63 -2.03 15.52
N LEU A 35 3.99 -1.02 14.92
CA LEU A 35 3.37 0.09 15.65
C LEU A 35 2.23 -0.38 16.55
N LEU A 36 1.39 -1.31 16.09
CA LEU A 36 0.34 -1.91 16.91
C LEU A 36 0.92 -2.70 18.09
N GLY A 37 2.02 -3.43 17.87
CA GLY A 37 2.74 -4.12 18.94
C GLY A 37 3.22 -3.17 20.03
N ILE A 38 3.82 -2.04 19.64
CA ILE A 38 4.26 -0.99 20.57
C ILE A 38 3.06 -0.36 21.28
N LEU A 39 1.99 -0.04 20.54
CA LEU A 39 0.79 0.61 21.06
C LEU A 39 0.13 -0.25 22.14
N PHE A 40 0.01 -1.56 21.94
CA PHE A 40 -0.59 -2.47 22.90
C PHE A 40 0.29 -2.77 24.11
N ALA A 41 1.62 -2.64 23.96
CA ALA A 41 2.56 -2.77 25.07
C ALA A 41 2.64 -1.50 25.96
N THR A 42 2.09 -0.37 25.51
CA THR A 42 2.18 0.91 26.22
C THR A 42 0.92 1.19 27.04
N ASP A 43 1.08 1.67 28.28
CA ASP A 43 -0.02 2.07 29.16
C ASP A 43 -0.48 3.52 28.86
N LEU A 44 -1.22 3.69 27.76
CA LEU A 44 -1.77 4.98 27.30
C LEU A 44 -3.29 5.05 27.47
N ALA A 45 -3.78 5.15 28.70
CA ALA A 45 -5.21 4.99 29.03
C ALA A 45 -6.25 5.83 28.24
N ALA A 46 -5.86 6.95 27.60
CA ALA A 46 -6.79 7.79 26.81
C ALA A 46 -6.39 8.02 25.35
N PRO A 47 -5.10 8.23 24.99
CA PRO A 47 -4.70 8.47 23.60
C PRO A 47 -4.66 7.21 22.71
N GLN A 48 -4.70 6.02 23.31
CA GLN A 48 -4.43 4.76 22.59
C GLN A 48 -5.41 4.50 21.44
N LEU A 49 -6.69 4.83 21.61
CA LEU A 49 -7.69 4.71 20.53
C LEU A 49 -7.42 5.68 19.37
N LEU A 50 -6.99 6.91 19.67
CA LEU A 50 -6.69 7.90 18.64
C LEU A 50 -5.43 7.48 17.85
N LEU A 51 -4.41 6.96 18.55
CA LEU A 51 -3.21 6.44 17.90
C LEU A 51 -3.51 5.23 17.02
N PHE A 52 -4.36 4.31 17.49
CA PHE A 52 -4.85 3.19 16.68
C PHE A 52 -5.52 3.69 15.39
N GLN A 53 -6.43 4.66 15.50
CA GLN A 53 -7.10 5.24 14.33
C GLN A 53 -6.14 5.92 13.35
N ILE A 54 -5.09 6.57 13.86
CA ILE A 54 -4.05 7.17 13.01
C ILE A 54 -3.27 6.09 12.28
N ILE A 55 -2.87 5.01 12.96
CA ILE A 55 -2.14 3.88 12.36
C ILE A 55 -2.99 3.26 11.23
N GLU A 56 -4.26 2.96 11.51
CA GLU A 56 -5.19 2.44 10.50
C GLU A 56 -5.40 3.41 9.34
N ALA A 57 -5.51 4.72 9.61
CA ALA A 57 -5.71 5.71 8.55
C ALA A 57 -4.50 5.81 7.61
N VAL A 58 -3.28 5.61 8.13
CA VAL A 58 -2.05 5.62 7.31
C VAL A 58 -1.96 4.38 6.45
N GLU A 59 -2.21 3.19 7.00
CA GLU A 59 -2.21 1.95 6.20
C GLU A 59 -3.33 1.92 5.15
N ASN A 60 -4.52 2.43 5.47
CA ASN A 60 -5.55 2.59 4.45
C ASN A 60 -5.12 3.44 3.24
N VAL A 61 -4.14 4.34 3.40
CA VAL A 61 -3.59 5.09 2.25
C VAL A 61 -2.70 4.19 1.39
N SER A 62 -1.84 3.34 1.99
CA SER A 62 -1.03 2.38 1.24
C SER A 62 -1.90 1.36 0.51
N ASP A 63 -2.92 0.81 1.16
CA ASP A 63 -3.88 -0.14 0.55
C ASP A 63 -4.55 0.45 -0.69
N ARG A 64 -4.98 1.72 -0.62
CA ARG A 64 -5.64 2.36 -1.77
C ARG A 64 -4.68 2.59 -2.93
N ILE A 65 -3.37 2.74 -2.66
CA ILE A 65 -2.34 2.85 -3.70
C ILE A 65 -2.10 1.47 -4.34
N GLU A 66 -2.05 0.41 -3.53
CA GLU A 66 -1.94 -0.98 -3.99
C GLU A 66 -3.15 -1.38 -4.84
N ASP A 67 -4.38 -1.15 -4.36
CA ASP A 67 -5.62 -1.41 -5.10
C ASP A 67 -5.58 -0.79 -6.51
N ALA A 68 -5.07 0.45 -6.62
CA ALA A 68 -4.94 1.13 -7.90
C ALA A 68 -3.88 0.46 -8.80
N ALA A 69 -2.76 0.01 -8.23
CA ALA A 69 -1.73 -0.72 -8.96
C ALA A 69 -2.23 -2.11 -9.40
N ASP A 70 -3.03 -2.79 -8.60
CA ASP A 70 -3.65 -4.07 -8.93
C ASP A 70 -4.64 -3.96 -10.09
N LEU A 71 -5.46 -2.91 -10.10
CA LEU A 71 -6.32 -2.61 -11.24
C LEU A 71 -5.49 -2.38 -12.52
N LEU A 72 -4.38 -1.64 -12.42
CA LEU A 72 -3.46 -1.45 -13.56
C LEU A 72 -2.82 -2.77 -14.01
N ARG A 73 -2.40 -3.63 -13.09
CA ARG A 73 -1.85 -4.96 -13.37
C ARG A 73 -2.86 -5.82 -14.15
N ILE A 74 -4.13 -5.82 -13.74
CA ILE A 74 -5.22 -6.51 -14.46
C ILE A 74 -5.38 -5.95 -15.88
N LEU A 75 -5.34 -4.63 -16.06
CA LEU A 75 -5.45 -3.99 -17.38
C LEU A 75 -4.27 -4.38 -18.29
N VAL A 76 -3.05 -4.40 -17.76
CA VAL A 76 -1.85 -4.84 -18.52
C VAL A 76 -2.00 -6.31 -18.97
N VAL A 77 -2.42 -7.20 -18.07
CA VAL A 77 -2.61 -8.62 -18.40
C VAL A 77 -3.71 -8.82 -19.45
N LYS A 78 -4.78 -8.02 -19.42
CA LYS A 78 -5.87 -8.07 -20.42
C LYS A 78 -5.51 -7.42 -21.77
N SER A 79 -4.48 -6.58 -21.81
CA SER A 79 -4.02 -5.90 -23.02
C SER A 79 -3.00 -6.74 -23.82
N LYS A 80 -2.49 -7.83 -23.24
CA LYS A 80 -1.73 -8.88 -23.94
C LYS A 80 -2.66 -9.81 -24.70
#